data_AF-A0A819NM35-F1
#
_entry.id   AF-A0A819NM35-F1
#
_cell.length_a   1.000
_cell.length_b   1.000
_cell.length_c   1.000
_cell.angle_alpha   90.00
_cell.angle_beta   90.00
_cell.angle_gamma   90.00
#
_symmetry.space_group_name_H-M   'P 1'
#
loop_
_entity.id
_entity.type
_entity.pdbx_description
1 polymer ?
#
loop_
_entity_poly.entity_id
_entity_poly.type
_entity_poly.pdbx_seq_one_letter_code
_entity_poly.pdbx_strand_id
1 'polypeptide(L)'
;MTRSSEHIQQQLFDAITVIGKCDFPDQWPTFLDTMVRQFQQLSTQNSFQSINGVLKTVHLLFERYRYEQKLDELWLEIKLVLEKFAPAFTELFKVIEMKNIFDLLYVCIKIFYDLNAQELAEHFEDNLTLYMTLLSYANQKLHLILNMSGRAQLHLKNSSTNEEELFVSKICNEIRWFVTGPTLCETMNLGHA
;
A
#
# COMPACT_ATOMS: atom_id res chain seq x y z
N MET A 1 2.15 -17.57 -8.47
CA MET A 1 1.35 -16.60 -9.26
C MET A 1 2.14 -15.85 -10.33
N THR A 2 3.48 -15.86 -10.31
CA THR A 2 4.30 -14.85 -11.01
C THR A 2 4.73 -15.24 -12.43
N ARG A 3 4.15 -16.31 -13.01
CA ARG A 3 4.51 -16.83 -14.35
C ARG A 3 3.32 -17.19 -15.25
N SER A 4 2.08 -16.96 -14.80
CA SER A 4 0.86 -17.31 -15.56
C SER A 4 0.45 -16.18 -16.51
N SER A 5 -0.39 -16.47 -17.52
CA SER A 5 -0.97 -15.45 -18.40
C SER A 5 -1.86 -14.45 -17.65
N GLU A 6 -2.03 -13.24 -18.19
CA GLU A 6 -2.76 -12.14 -17.54
C GLU A 6 -4.19 -12.53 -17.14
N HIS A 7 -4.92 -13.23 -18.00
CA HIS A 7 -6.27 -13.72 -17.69
C HIS A 7 -6.29 -14.69 -16.49
N ILE A 8 -5.30 -15.57 -16.37
CA ILE A 8 -5.18 -16.49 -15.24
C ILE A 8 -4.83 -15.72 -13.97
N GLN A 9 -3.98 -14.69 -14.08
CA GLN A 9 -3.64 -13.84 -12.93
C GLN A 9 -4.88 -13.11 -12.39
N GLN A 10 -5.72 -12.55 -13.26
CA GLN A 10 -6.97 -11.90 -12.86
C GLN A 10 -7.93 -12.86 -12.15
N GLN A 11 -8.15 -14.05 -12.71
CA GLN A 11 -9.00 -15.06 -12.05
C GLN A 11 -8.46 -15.50 -10.69
N LEU A 12 -7.14 -15.60 -10.55
CA LEU A 12 -6.51 -15.91 -9.26
C LEU A 12 -6.67 -14.76 -8.27
N PHE A 13 -6.59 -13.51 -8.74
CA PHE A 13 -6.83 -12.34 -7.89
C PHE A 13 -8.28 -12.32 -7.39
N ASP A 14 -9.26 -12.53 -8.27
CA ASP A 14 -10.67 -12.62 -7.88
C ASP A 14 -10.90 -13.72 -6.84
N ALA A 15 -10.30 -14.90 -7.05
CA ALA A 15 -10.39 -16.00 -6.10
C ALA A 15 -9.78 -15.65 -4.75
N ILE A 16 -8.61 -14.99 -4.72
CA ILE A 16 -7.97 -14.55 -3.48
C ILE A 16 -8.83 -13.53 -2.75
N THR A 17 -9.45 -12.59 -3.45
CA THR A 17 -10.34 -11.60 -2.82
C THR A 17 -11.54 -12.28 -2.17
N VAL A 18 -12.09 -13.33 -2.78
CA VAL A 18 -13.19 -14.11 -2.19
C VAL A 18 -12.72 -14.90 -0.97
N ILE A 19 -11.60 -15.62 -1.08
CA ILE A 19 -11.05 -16.41 0.05
C ILE A 19 -10.67 -15.47 1.20
N GLY A 20 -10.05 -14.33 0.91
CA GLY A 20 -9.68 -13.33 1.89
C GLY A 20 -10.87 -12.79 2.69
N LYS A 21 -12.05 -12.70 2.05
CA LYS A 21 -13.27 -12.26 2.75
C LYS A 21 -13.85 -13.29 3.71
N CYS A 22 -13.67 -14.58 3.43
CA CYS A 22 -14.28 -15.65 4.20
C CYS A 22 -13.32 -16.24 5.24
N ASP A 23 -12.05 -16.36 4.90
CA ASP A 23 -11.10 -17.20 5.62
C ASP A 23 -10.05 -16.40 6.39
N PHE A 24 -9.80 -15.13 6.02
CA PHE A 24 -8.83 -14.29 6.70
C PHE A 24 -9.51 -13.49 7.83
N PRO A 25 -8.92 -13.45 9.06
CA PRO A 25 -7.61 -13.99 9.44
C PRO A 25 -7.64 -15.40 10.04
N ASP A 26 -8.78 -15.86 10.56
CA ASP A 26 -8.85 -17.03 11.46
C ASP A 26 -8.64 -18.38 10.77
N GLN A 27 -9.18 -18.57 9.57
CA GLN A 27 -9.05 -19.81 8.79
C GLN A 27 -7.82 -19.79 7.87
N TRP A 28 -7.10 -18.67 7.79
CA TRP A 28 -5.88 -18.52 7.00
C TRP A 28 -4.68 -17.92 7.76
N PRO A 29 -4.30 -18.49 8.93
CA PRO A 29 -3.32 -17.88 9.84
C PRO A 29 -1.88 -17.82 9.26
N THR A 30 -1.54 -18.70 8.32
CA THR A 30 -0.20 -18.80 7.73
C THR A 30 0.04 -17.80 6.61
N PHE A 31 -0.99 -17.08 6.15
CA PHE A 31 -0.89 -16.16 5.02
C PHE A 31 0.11 -15.04 5.30
N LEU A 32 -0.07 -14.28 6.38
CA LEU A 32 0.81 -13.14 6.71
C LEU A 32 2.27 -13.57 6.87
N ASP A 33 2.51 -14.66 7.60
CA ASP A 33 3.85 -15.18 7.80
C ASP A 33 4.51 -15.59 6.47
N THR A 34 3.72 -16.12 5.53
CA THR A 34 4.19 -16.46 4.18
C THR A 34 4.52 -15.20 3.38
N MET A 35 3.69 -14.17 3.42
CA MET A 35 3.92 -12.91 2.71
C MET A 35 5.16 -12.17 3.25
N VAL A 36 5.31 -12.12 4.57
CA VAL A 36 6.49 -11.54 5.24
C VAL A 36 7.77 -12.28 4.85
N ARG A 37 7.75 -13.62 4.88
CA ARG A 37 8.90 -14.43 4.43
C ARG A 37 9.23 -14.18 2.97
N GLN A 38 8.23 -14.07 2.10
CA GLN A 38 8.43 -13.77 0.69
C GLN A 38 9.07 -12.40 0.50
N PHE A 39 8.65 -11.36 1.22
CA PHE A 39 9.30 -10.06 1.13
C PHE A 39 10.76 -10.07 1.57
N GLN A 40 11.08 -10.76 2.67
CA GLN A 40 12.46 -10.91 3.15
C GLN A 40 13.35 -11.70 2.17
N GLN A 41 12.82 -12.76 1.57
CA GLN A 41 13.57 -13.56 0.60
C GLN A 41 13.76 -12.83 -0.73
N LEU A 42 12.71 -12.17 -1.23
CA LEU A 42 12.70 -11.51 -2.53
C LEU A 42 13.49 -10.20 -2.53
N SER A 43 13.56 -9.50 -1.40
CA SER A 43 14.43 -8.32 -1.25
C SER A 43 15.90 -8.69 -1.45
N THR A 44 16.30 -9.90 -1.01
CA THR A 44 17.64 -10.47 -1.17
C THR A 44 17.89 -10.99 -2.60
N GLN A 45 16.88 -11.57 -3.25
CA GLN A 45 17.02 -12.19 -4.58
C GLN A 45 16.78 -11.24 -5.77
N ASN A 46 16.41 -9.97 -5.54
CA ASN A 46 16.16 -8.95 -6.59
C ASN A 46 15.10 -9.35 -7.65
N SER A 47 14.14 -10.22 -7.32
CA SER A 47 13.10 -10.65 -8.26
C SER A 47 11.88 -9.73 -8.24
N PHE A 48 11.91 -8.66 -9.04
CA PHE A 48 10.87 -7.62 -9.04
C PHE A 48 9.48 -8.10 -9.50
N GLN A 49 9.43 -9.04 -10.45
CA GLN A 49 8.16 -9.62 -10.90
C GLN A 49 7.46 -10.37 -9.77
N SER A 50 8.23 -11.07 -8.94
CA SER A 50 7.68 -11.77 -7.79
C SER A 50 7.21 -10.81 -6.72
N ILE A 51 7.99 -9.77 -6.40
CA ILE A 51 7.60 -8.74 -5.43
C ILE A 51 6.30 -8.06 -5.86
N ASN A 52 6.16 -7.73 -7.15
CA ASN A 52 4.93 -7.12 -7.68
C ASN A 52 3.71 -8.02 -7.48
N GLY A 53 3.83 -9.31 -7.80
CA GLY A 53 2.72 -10.26 -7.62
C GLY A 53 2.28 -10.35 -6.16
N VAL A 54 3.25 -10.43 -5.24
CA VAL A 54 2.99 -10.49 -3.79
C VAL A 54 2.35 -9.20 -3.30
N LEU A 55 2.88 -8.02 -3.67
CA LEU A 55 2.29 -6.73 -3.30
C LEU A 55 0.86 -6.56 -3.82
N LYS A 56 0.58 -6.97 -5.06
CA LYS A 56 -0.79 -6.93 -5.60
C LYS A 56 -1.75 -7.84 -4.82
N THR A 57 -1.31 -9.04 -4.47
CA THR A 57 -2.09 -9.96 -3.63
C THR A 57 -2.39 -9.35 -2.26
N VAL A 58 -1.41 -8.68 -1.63
CA VAL A 58 -1.64 -7.97 -0.36
C VAL A 58 -2.65 -6.84 -0.52
N HIS A 59 -2.46 -6.00 -1.54
CA HIS A 59 -3.33 -4.86 -1.81
C HIS A 59 -4.79 -5.29 -1.95
N LEU A 60 -5.07 -6.36 -2.69
CA LEU A 60 -6.43 -6.89 -2.87
C LEU A 60 -7.08 -7.39 -1.57
N LEU A 61 -6.26 -7.86 -0.62
CA LEU A 61 -6.78 -8.28 0.68
C LEU A 61 -7.10 -7.07 1.57
N PHE A 62 -6.26 -6.04 1.52
CA PHE A 62 -6.37 -4.88 2.42
C PHE A 62 -7.26 -3.76 1.86
N GLU A 63 -7.52 -3.70 0.55
CA GLU A 63 -8.36 -2.64 -0.04
C GLU A 63 -9.78 -2.61 0.53
N ARG A 64 -10.29 -3.75 1.04
CA ARG A 64 -11.60 -3.84 1.69
C ARG A 64 -11.68 -3.02 2.97
N TYR A 65 -10.55 -2.79 3.65
CA TYR A 65 -10.49 -1.98 4.87
C TYR A 65 -10.94 -0.55 4.66
N ARG A 66 -10.93 -0.05 3.41
CA ARG A 66 -11.43 1.30 3.07
C ARG A 66 -12.94 1.43 3.13
N TYR A 67 -13.67 0.33 2.95
CA TYR A 67 -15.12 0.35 2.74
C TYR A 67 -15.88 -0.49 3.77
N GLU A 68 -15.21 -1.40 4.48
CA GLU A 68 -15.82 -2.17 5.56
C GLU A 68 -16.14 -1.29 6.77
N GLN A 69 -17.25 -1.63 7.43
CA GLN A 69 -17.68 -0.92 8.62
C GLN A 69 -16.76 -1.22 9.80
N LYS A 70 -16.58 -0.21 10.65
CA LYS A 70 -15.77 -0.29 11.87
C LYS A 70 -16.43 -1.25 12.87
N LEU A 71 -16.05 -2.53 12.82
CA LEU A 71 -16.45 -3.59 13.75
C LEU A 71 -15.23 -4.09 14.52
N ASP A 72 -15.45 -4.62 15.73
CA ASP A 72 -14.36 -5.10 16.60
C ASP A 72 -13.54 -6.21 15.93
N GLU A 73 -14.19 -7.08 15.15
CA GLU A 73 -13.53 -8.16 14.40
C GLU A 73 -12.54 -7.62 13.36
N LEU A 74 -12.95 -6.61 12.58
CA LEU A 74 -12.09 -5.94 11.60
C LEU A 74 -10.92 -5.25 12.29
N TRP A 75 -11.15 -4.65 13.45
CA TRP A 75 -10.09 -3.99 14.22
C TRP A 75 -9.03 -4.96 14.74
N LEU A 76 -9.46 -6.12 15.24
CA LEU A 76 -8.55 -7.18 15.67
C LEU A 76 -7.73 -7.72 14.49
N GLU A 77 -8.36 -7.89 13.33
CA GLU A 77 -7.69 -8.28 12.10
C GLU A 77 -6.62 -7.26 11.68
N ILE A 78 -6.99 -5.98 11.56
CA ILE A 78 -6.06 -4.91 11.18
C ILE A 78 -4.90 -4.82 12.16
N LYS A 79 -5.16 -4.93 13.47
CA LYS A 79 -4.11 -4.93 14.49
C LYS A 79 -3.12 -6.09 14.30
N LEU A 80 -3.62 -7.29 14.06
CA LEU A 80 -2.79 -8.47 13.80
C LEU A 80 -1.95 -8.30 12.54
N VAL A 81 -2.53 -7.72 11.48
CA VAL A 81 -1.80 -7.37 10.25
C VAL A 81 -0.69 -6.39 10.57
N LEU A 82 -0.98 -5.28 11.25
CA LEU A 82 -0.01 -4.24 11.57
C LEU A 82 1.17 -4.78 12.37
N GLU A 83 0.93 -5.59 13.40
CA GLU A 83 1.98 -6.17 14.25
C GLU A 83 2.96 -7.06 13.46
N LYS A 84 2.46 -7.85 12.51
CA LYS A 84 3.29 -8.81 11.75
C LYS A 84 3.86 -8.25 10.45
N PHE A 85 3.07 -7.45 9.74
CA PHE A 85 3.33 -7.04 8.36
C PHE A 85 4.05 -5.70 8.27
N ALA A 86 3.67 -4.71 9.10
CA ALA A 86 4.15 -3.34 8.95
C ALA A 86 5.69 -3.20 9.04
N PRO A 87 6.41 -3.93 9.92
CA PRO A 87 7.88 -3.87 9.95
C PRO A 87 8.52 -4.37 8.65
N ALA A 88 8.08 -5.52 8.14
CA ALA A 88 8.62 -6.10 6.90
C ALA A 88 8.27 -5.26 5.67
N PHE A 89 7.07 -4.66 5.65
CA PHE A 89 6.65 -3.74 4.62
C PHE A 89 7.50 -2.46 4.59
N THR A 90 7.82 -1.90 5.76
CA THR A 90 8.66 -0.70 5.89
C THR A 90 10.05 -0.92 5.26
N GLU A 91 10.67 -2.05 5.57
CA GLU A 91 11.99 -2.40 5.01
C GLU A 91 11.94 -2.64 3.50
N LEU A 92 10.88 -3.29 3.01
CA LEU A 92 10.68 -3.47 1.57
C LEU A 92 10.52 -2.12 0.85
N PHE A 93 9.75 -1.19 1.43
CA PHE A 93 9.50 0.12 0.85
C PHE A 93 10.83 0.89 0.66
N LYS A 94 11.69 0.94 1.68
CA LYS A 94 13.04 1.53 1.56
C LYS A 94 13.83 0.93 0.41
N VAL A 95 13.85 -0.40 0.29
CA VAL A 95 14.59 -1.09 -0.79
C VAL A 95 14.03 -0.73 -2.18
N ILE A 96 12.71 -0.59 -2.32
CA ILE A 96 12.06 -0.23 -3.59
C ILE A 96 12.39 1.22 -3.97
N GLU A 97 12.39 2.14 -3.00
CA GLU A 97 12.76 3.54 -3.19
C GLU A 97 14.22 3.67 -3.63
N MET A 98 15.15 3.02 -2.92
CA MET A 98 16.58 2.99 -3.27
C MET A 98 16.83 2.42 -4.67
N LYS A 99 16.06 1.40 -5.10
CA LYS A 99 16.16 0.80 -6.44
C LYS A 99 15.42 1.59 -7.52
N ASN A 100 14.70 2.63 -7.12
CA ASN A 100 13.99 3.53 -7.99
C ASN A 100 12.92 2.85 -8.88
N ILE A 101 12.23 1.83 -8.36
CA ILE A 101 11.25 1.03 -9.13
C ILE A 101 9.84 1.59 -8.94
N PHE A 102 9.37 2.33 -9.93
CA PHE A 102 8.13 3.10 -9.82
C PHE A 102 6.87 2.25 -9.68
N ASP A 103 6.73 1.20 -10.49
CA ASP A 103 5.51 0.37 -10.48
C ASP A 103 5.27 -0.28 -9.11
N LEU A 104 6.35 -0.68 -8.44
CA LEU A 104 6.28 -1.25 -7.09
C LEU A 104 6.00 -0.16 -6.04
N LEU A 105 6.62 1.02 -6.21
CA LEU A 105 6.42 2.18 -5.34
C LEU A 105 4.95 2.59 -5.29
N TYR A 106 4.27 2.61 -6.44
CA TYR A 106 2.85 2.94 -6.52
C TYR A 106 1.97 1.93 -5.76
N VAL A 107 2.26 0.63 -5.87
CA VAL A 107 1.52 -0.41 -5.13
C VAL A 107 1.80 -0.33 -3.63
N CYS A 108 3.03 0.02 -3.21
CA CYS A 108 3.33 0.28 -1.80
C CYS A 108 2.47 1.43 -1.23
N ILE A 109 2.31 2.52 -1.97
CA ILE A 109 1.46 3.64 -1.54
C ILE A 109 -0.01 3.20 -1.40
N LYS A 110 -0.49 2.35 -2.30
CA LYS A 110 -1.84 1.75 -2.21
C LYS A 110 -2.03 0.98 -0.91
N ILE A 111 -1.08 0.10 -0.59
CA ILE A 111 -1.09 -0.71 0.64
C ILE A 111 -0.98 0.18 1.88
N PHE A 112 -0.14 1.21 1.86
CA PHE A 112 -0.03 2.16 2.96
C PHE A 112 -1.38 2.84 3.23
N TYR A 113 -2.10 3.24 2.18
CA TYR A 113 -3.43 3.81 2.33
C TYR A 113 -4.45 2.78 2.84
N ASP A 114 -4.42 1.54 2.34
CA ASP A 114 -5.30 0.46 2.81
C ASP A 114 -5.19 0.24 4.32
N LEU A 115 -3.96 0.18 4.82
CA LEU A 115 -3.67 -0.09 6.22
C LEU A 115 -4.04 1.07 7.16
N ASN A 116 -4.10 2.30 6.64
CA ASN A 116 -4.44 3.50 7.40
C ASN A 116 -5.84 4.05 7.09
N ALA A 117 -6.66 3.29 6.35
CA ALA A 117 -7.97 3.76 5.88
C ALA A 117 -8.97 3.99 7.02
N GLN A 118 -8.81 3.28 8.14
CA GLN A 118 -9.67 3.39 9.32
C GLN A 118 -9.08 4.37 10.34
N GLU A 119 -7.79 4.22 10.65
CA GLU A 119 -7.03 5.05 11.58
C GLU A 119 -5.54 4.94 11.27
N LEU A 120 -4.76 5.95 11.65
CA LEU A 120 -3.31 5.89 11.53
C LEU A 120 -2.77 4.85 12.50
N ALA A 121 -2.02 3.86 12.01
CA ALA A 121 -1.43 2.86 12.88
C ALA A 121 -0.22 3.40 13.65
N GLU A 122 -0.06 2.99 14.90
CA GLU A 122 1.05 3.35 15.80
C GLU A 122 2.44 3.13 15.14
N HIS A 123 2.64 1.99 14.47
CA HIS A 123 3.89 1.70 13.75
C HIS A 123 4.21 2.75 12.68
N PHE A 124 3.21 3.26 11.96
CA PHE A 124 3.41 4.30 10.96
C PHE A 124 3.58 5.68 11.60
N GLU A 125 2.91 5.93 12.73
CA GLU A 125 3.07 7.14 13.54
C GLU A 125 4.51 7.31 14.04
N ASP A 126 5.07 6.25 14.62
CA ASP A 126 6.47 6.21 15.10
C ASP A 126 7.50 6.42 13.98
N ASN A 127 7.12 6.08 12.74
CA ASN A 127 7.97 6.16 11.55
C ASN A 127 7.56 7.29 10.58
N LEU A 128 6.76 8.26 11.02
CA LEU A 128 6.16 9.29 10.15
C LEU A 128 7.19 10.00 9.28
N THR A 129 8.32 10.44 9.85
CA THR A 129 9.37 11.16 9.12
C THR A 129 9.90 10.36 7.93
N LEU A 130 10.08 9.05 8.11
CA LEU A 130 10.51 8.15 7.05
C LEU A 130 9.43 8.04 5.97
N TYR A 131 8.20 7.75 6.36
CA TYR A 131 7.10 7.58 5.42
C TYR A 131 6.83 8.87 4.64
N MET A 132 6.92 10.03 5.28
CA MET A 132 6.79 11.32 4.62
C MET A 132 7.86 11.58 3.57
N THR A 133 9.10 11.18 3.85
CA THR A 133 10.19 11.25 2.88
C THR A 133 9.93 10.33 1.69
N LEU A 134 9.54 9.07 1.95
CA LEU A 134 9.25 8.09 0.90
C LEU A 134 8.05 8.50 0.03
N LEU A 135 7.00 9.04 0.65
CA LEU A 135 5.79 9.52 -0.02
C LEU A 135 6.06 10.78 -0.85
N SER A 136 6.83 11.74 -0.31
CA SER A 136 7.23 12.94 -1.07
C SER A 136 8.08 12.58 -2.29
N TYR A 137 9.02 11.64 -2.15
CA TYR A 137 9.80 11.11 -3.26
C TYR A 137 8.92 10.50 -4.34
N ALA A 138 7.97 9.64 -3.93
CA ALA A 138 7.05 9.02 -4.86
C ALA A 138 6.17 10.03 -5.61
N ASN A 139 5.64 11.03 -4.90
CA ASN A 139 4.83 12.10 -5.49
C ASN A 139 5.62 12.92 -6.50
N GLN A 140 6.85 13.34 -6.16
CA GLN A 140 7.70 14.07 -7.08
C GLN A 140 7.96 13.27 -8.36
N LYS A 141 8.26 11.98 -8.21
CA LYS A 141 8.52 11.09 -9.34
C LYS A 141 7.27 10.85 -10.20
N LEU A 142 6.10 10.72 -9.57
CA LEU A 142 4.82 10.57 -10.27
C LEU A 142 4.48 11.83 -11.08
N HIS A 143 4.66 13.02 -10.51
CA HIS A 143 4.52 14.28 -11.23
C HIS A 143 5.47 14.40 -12.44
N LEU A 144 6.72 13.97 -12.30
CA LEU A 144 7.68 13.97 -13.41
C LEU A 144 7.24 13.03 -14.55
N ILE A 145 6.75 11.84 -14.23
CA ILE A 145 6.27 10.88 -15.25
C ILE A 145 5.05 11.44 -15.98
N LEU A 146 4.07 12.00 -15.25
CA LEU A 146 2.90 12.61 -15.86
C LEU A 146 3.30 13.75 -16.80
N ASN A 147 4.21 14.62 -16.36
CA ASN A 147 4.68 15.77 -17.13
C ASN A 147 5.54 15.38 -18.35
N MET A 148 6.39 14.36 -18.24
CA MET A 148 7.21 13.87 -19.37
C MET A 148 6.41 13.03 -20.37
N SER A 149 5.31 12.40 -19.94
CA SER A 149 4.53 11.51 -20.81
C SER A 149 3.69 12.22 -21.87
N GLY A 150 3.50 13.55 -21.79
CA GLY A 150 2.72 14.31 -22.77
C GLY A 150 1.29 13.77 -23.00
N ARG A 151 0.70 13.05 -22.03
CA ARG A 151 -0.68 12.52 -22.12
C ARG A 151 -1.67 13.47 -21.48
N ALA A 152 -1.87 14.60 -22.14
CA ALA A 152 -3.19 15.21 -22.17
C ALA A 152 -4.08 14.36 -23.10
N GLN A 153 -5.15 13.78 -22.54
CA GLN A 153 -6.39 13.37 -23.21
C GLN A 153 -6.34 12.26 -24.30
N LEU A 154 -7.16 11.22 -24.04
CA LEU A 154 -7.85 10.34 -24.98
C LEU A 154 -7.02 9.26 -25.70
N HIS A 155 -7.05 8.04 -25.15
CA HIS A 155 -7.67 6.86 -25.78
C HIS A 155 -7.22 5.56 -25.07
N LEU A 156 -7.70 5.37 -23.85
CA LEU A 156 -8.23 4.06 -23.43
C LEU A 156 -9.60 4.34 -22.82
N LYS A 157 -10.59 4.42 -23.71
CA LYS A 157 -11.99 4.21 -23.36
C LYS A 157 -12.04 2.80 -22.78
N ASN A 158 -11.99 2.70 -21.46
CA ASN A 158 -12.70 1.74 -20.61
C ASN A 158 -12.19 1.88 -19.16
N SER A 159 -12.95 2.64 -18.38
CA SER A 159 -13.19 2.46 -16.94
C SER A 159 -12.08 2.57 -15.89
N SER A 160 -10.78 2.63 -16.19
CA SER A 160 -9.72 2.58 -15.14
C SER A 160 -8.92 3.87 -14.90
N THR A 161 -9.02 4.90 -15.76
CA THR A 161 -8.09 6.06 -15.74
C THR A 161 -8.50 7.21 -14.81
N ASN A 162 -9.80 7.42 -14.59
CA ASN A 162 -10.28 8.46 -13.65
C ASN A 162 -10.05 8.06 -12.18
N GLU A 163 -10.00 6.76 -11.91
CA GLU A 163 -9.80 6.26 -10.55
C GLU A 163 -8.37 6.49 -10.08
N GLU A 164 -7.36 6.36 -10.95
CA GLU A 164 -5.95 6.53 -10.56
C GLU A 164 -5.58 8.00 -10.30
N GLU A 165 -6.09 8.94 -11.09
CA GLU A 165 -5.91 10.39 -10.84
C GLU A 165 -6.67 10.85 -9.59
N LEU A 166 -7.91 10.38 -9.41
CA LEU A 166 -8.69 10.62 -8.20
C LEU A 166 -8.03 9.96 -6.99
N PHE A 167 -7.42 8.80 -7.15
CA PHE A 167 -6.72 8.05 -6.11
C PHE A 167 -5.44 8.75 -5.69
N VAL A 168 -4.62 9.23 -6.62
CA VAL A 168 -3.44 10.05 -6.29
C VAL A 168 -3.85 11.37 -5.65
N SER A 169 -4.90 12.03 -6.15
CA SER A 169 -5.42 13.26 -5.55
C SER A 169 -6.00 13.01 -4.15
N LYS A 170 -6.73 11.91 -3.94
CA LYS A 170 -7.25 11.50 -2.63
C LYS A 170 -6.14 11.09 -1.68
N ILE A 171 -5.15 10.32 -2.12
CA ILE A 171 -3.98 9.97 -1.32
C ILE A 171 -3.18 11.21 -0.97
N CYS A 172 -2.93 12.11 -1.91
CA CYS A 172 -2.28 13.38 -1.62
C CYS A 172 -3.10 14.25 -0.67
N ASN A 173 -4.43 14.31 -0.81
CA ASN A 173 -5.30 15.10 0.06
C ASN A 173 -5.49 14.47 1.44
N GLU A 174 -5.59 13.15 1.54
CA GLU A 174 -5.68 12.42 2.80
C GLU A 174 -4.34 12.35 3.51
N ILE A 175 -3.23 12.04 2.85
CA ILE A 175 -1.89 12.18 3.45
C ILE A 175 -1.67 13.63 3.87
N ARG A 176 -2.05 14.61 3.04
CA ARG A 176 -1.98 16.02 3.42
C ARG A 176 -2.87 16.29 4.64
N TRP A 177 -4.08 15.75 4.72
CA TRP A 177 -4.97 15.91 5.87
C TRP A 177 -4.46 15.20 7.12
N PHE A 178 -3.85 14.01 7.01
CA PHE A 178 -3.18 13.33 8.12
C PHE A 178 -1.96 14.12 8.61
N VAL A 179 -1.20 14.74 7.71
CA VAL A 179 0.05 15.48 8.03
C VAL A 179 -0.19 16.92 8.48
N THR A 180 -1.20 17.59 7.90
CA THR A 180 -1.55 18.99 8.17
C THR A 180 -2.82 19.15 8.99
N GLY A 181 -3.46 18.03 9.34
CA GLY A 181 -4.58 17.98 10.26
C GLY A 181 -4.15 18.44 11.66
N PRO A 182 -5.08 18.99 12.45
CA PRO A 182 -4.77 19.64 13.72
C PRO A 182 -4.12 18.73 14.78
N THR A 183 -4.07 17.41 14.57
CA THR A 183 -3.57 16.44 15.55
C THR A 183 -2.05 16.20 15.52
N LEU A 184 -1.34 16.46 14.40
CA LEU A 184 0.11 16.21 14.30
C LEU A 184 0.98 17.49 14.32
N CYS A 185 0.43 18.66 13.97
CA CYS A 185 1.15 19.92 14.14
C CYS A 185 1.31 20.35 15.61
N GLU A 186 0.45 19.89 16.53
CA GLU A 186 0.56 20.24 17.95
C GLU A 186 1.64 19.41 18.68
N THR A 187 1.91 18.17 18.24
CA THR A 187 2.95 17.32 18.86
C THR A 187 4.36 17.64 18.38
N MET A 188 4.53 18.28 17.22
CA MET A 188 5.84 18.76 16.73
C MET A 188 6.23 20.16 17.26
N ASN A 189 5.36 20.85 18.02
CA ASN A 189 5.65 22.17 18.59
C ASN A 189 5.97 22.16 20.10
N LEU A 190 6.07 20.99 20.74
CA LEU A 190 6.58 20.86 22.11
C LEU A 190 8.06 20.40 22.09
N GLY A 191 8.93 21.29 21.64
CA GLY A 191 10.38 21.00 21.59
C GLY A 191 11.29 22.22 21.48
N HIS A 192 10.77 23.45 21.64
CA HIS A 192 11.61 24.64 21.81
C HIS A 192 11.09 25.46 22.99
N ALA A 193 11.64 25.17 24.16
CA ALA A 193 11.81 26.09 25.27
C ALA A 193 13.22 25.89 25.83
#